data_AF-A0A973RS34-F1
#
_entry.id   AF-A0A973RS34-F1
#
_cell.length_a   1.000
_cell.length_b   1.000
_cell.length_c   1.000
_cell.angle_alpha   90.00
_cell.angle_beta   90.00
_cell.angle_gamma   90.00
#
_symmetry.space_group_name_H-M   'P 1'
#
loop_
_entity.id
_entity.type
_entity.pdbx_description
1 polymer ?
#
loop_
_entity_poly.entity_id
_entity_poly.type
_entity_poly.pdbx_seq_one_letter_code
_entity_poly.pdbx_strand_id
1 'polypeptide(L)' 'MASLGTHVPVECPVCDEPVRLPIADVSTSRSALTVQIDTAPLHAHVAEHRAPAGAAT' A
#
# COMPACT_ATOMS: atom_id res chain seq x y z
N MET A 1 19.95 -10.97 -9.36
CA MET A 1 18.83 -10.39 -10.14
C MET A 1 17.99 -9.57 -9.18
N ALA A 2 18.13 -8.24 -9.19
CA ALA A 2 17.34 -7.38 -8.32
C ALA A 2 15.99 -7.17 -8.99
N SER A 3 14.95 -7.83 -8.49
CA SER A 3 13.58 -7.46 -8.81
C SER A 3 13.40 -6.03 -8.31
N LEU A 4 13.41 -5.05 -9.22
CA LEU A 4 12.85 -3.73 -8.96
C LEU A 4 11.34 -3.97 -8.77
N GLY A 5 10.96 -4.44 -7.58
CA GLY A 5 9.55 -4.56 -7.22
C GLY A 5 8.93 -3.20 -7.46
N THR A 6 8.04 -3.10 -8.43
CA THR A 6 7.40 -1.84 -8.76
C THR A 6 6.45 -1.53 -7.61
N HIS A 7 6.79 -0.50 -6.81
CA HIS A 7 5.96 -0.03 -5.71
C HIS A 7 5.42 1.36 -6.06
N VAL A 8 4.19 1.64 -5.64
CA VAL A 8 3.58 2.96 -5.75
C VAL A 8 3.67 3.63 -4.38
N PRO A 9 4.28 4.82 -4.26
CA PRO A 9 4.23 5.60 -3.03
C PRO A 9 2.82 6.19 -2.86
N VAL A 10 2.21 5.99 -1.70
CA VAL A 10 0.92 6.57 -1.32
C VAL A 10 1.07 7.23 0.05
N GLU A 11 0.58 8.46 0.19
CA GLU A 11 0.61 9.18 1.47
C GLU A 11 -0.41 8.57 2.44
N CYS A 12 0.04 8.27 3.66
CA CYS A 12 -0.84 7.81 4.72
C CYS A 12 -1.79 8.96 5.15
N PRO A 13 -3.11 8.78 5.15
CA PRO A 13 -4.06 9.83 5.51
C PRO A 13 -4.08 10.19 7.00
N VAL A 14 -3.25 9.54 7.84
CA VAL A 14 -3.22 9.74 9.29
C VAL A 14 -1.94 10.44 9.75
N CYS A 15 -0.78 10.01 9.23
CA CYS A 15 0.52 10.54 9.61
C CYS A 15 1.26 11.30 8.49
N ASP A 16 0.65 11.40 7.29
CA ASP A 16 1.22 12.01 6.09
C ASP A 16 2.55 11.39 5.63
N GLU A 17 2.94 10.22 6.16
CA GLU A 17 4.14 9.50 5.73
C GLU A 17 3.90 8.71 4.43
N PRO A 18 4.90 8.62 3.53
CA PRO A 18 4.79 7.86 2.30
C PRO A 18 4.91 6.33 2.56
N VAL A 19 3.83 5.60 2.30
CA VAL A 19 3.78 4.14 2.36
C VAL A 19 4.01 3.55 0.97
N ARG A 20 4.91 2.56 0.87
CA ARG A 20 5.21 1.87 -0.39
C ARG A 20 4.27 0.70 -0.58
N LEU A 21 3.37 0.80 -1.57
CA LEU A 21 2.41 -0.27 -1.88
C LEU A 21 2.92 -1.12 -3.06
N PRO A 22 3.01 -2.45 -2.91
CA PRO A 22 3.44 -3.31 -3.99
C PRO A 22 2.34 -3.43 -5.06
N ILE A 23 2.76 -3.46 -6.32
CA ILE A 23 1.85 -3.80 -7.42
C ILE A 23 1.64 -5.31 -7.42
N ALA A 24 0.40 -5.73 -7.20
CA ALA A 24 0.01 -7.14 -7.14
C ALA A 24 -0.08 -7.76 -8.54
N ASP A 25 -0.68 -7.03 -9.49
CA ASP A 25 -0.86 -7.49 -10.86
C ASP A 25 -0.87 -6.32 -11.85
N VAL A 26 -0.34 -6.56 -13.04
CA VAL A 26 -0.44 -5.63 -14.16
C VAL A 26 -1.01 -6.39 -15.34
N SER A 27 -2.26 -6.06 -15.69
CA SER A 27 -2.94 -6.67 -16.83
C SER A 27 -3.02 -5.65 -17.96
N THR A 28 -2.34 -5.96 -19.06
CA THR A 28 -2.44 -5.21 -20.31
C THR A 28 -3.43 -5.92 -21.22
N SER A 29 -4.60 -5.31 -21.42
CA SER A 29 -5.50 -5.66 -22.52
C SER A 29 -5.26 -4.72 -23.70
N ARG A 30 -5.71 -5.11 -24.89
CA ARG A 30 -5.45 -4.46 -26.19
C ARG A 30 -5.85 -2.97 -26.26
N SER A 31 -6.55 -2.45 -25.26
CA SER A 31 -6.97 -1.05 -25.16
C SER A 31 -6.93 -0.48 -23.72
N ALA A 32 -6.47 -1.25 -22.74
CA ALA A 32 -6.50 -0.84 -21.34
C ALA A 32 -5.31 -1.41 -20.57
N LEU A 33 -4.68 -0.54 -19.77
CA LEU A 33 -3.69 -0.93 -18.77
C LEU A 33 -4.40 -0.92 -17.41
N THR A 34 -4.56 -2.10 -16.81
CA THR A 34 -5.10 -2.24 -15.46
C THR A 34 -3.95 -2.57 -14.52
N VAL A 35 -3.79 -1.77 -13.47
CA VAL A 35 -2.80 -1.99 -12.43
C VAL A 35 -3.54 -2.29 -11.13
N GLN A 36 -3.32 -3.47 -10.56
CA GLN A 36 -3.84 -3.85 -9.26
C GLN A 36 -2.75 -3.60 -8.22
N ILE A 37 -3.04 -2.75 -7.25
CA ILE A 37 -2.13 -2.39 -6.16
C ILE A 37 -2.62 -3.09 -4.90
N ASP A 38 -1.70 -3.75 -4.17
CA ASP A 38 -2.00 -4.31 -2.87
C ASP A 38 -2.05 -3.18 -1.83
N THR A 39 -3.24 -2.88 -1.31
CA THR A 39 -3.45 -1.86 -0.28
C THR A 39 -3.44 -2.42 1.14
N ALA A 40 -3.22 -3.73 1.34
CA ALA A 40 -3.09 -4.33 2.66
C ALA A 40 -1.99 -3.67 3.52
N PRO A 41 -0.78 -3.35 3.00
CA PRO A 41 0.22 -2.64 3.80
C PRO A 41 -0.22 -1.23 4.21
N LEU A 42 -0.99 -0.51 3.37
CA LEU A 42 -1.58 0.77 3.75
C LEU A 42 -2.58 0.61 4.90
N HIS A 43 -3.47 -0.37 4.78
CA HIS A 43 -4.48 -0.65 5.81
C HIS A 43 -3.83 -1.08 7.13
N ALA A 44 -2.78 -1.90 7.10
CA ALA A 44 -2.03 -2.29 8.29
C ALA A 44 -1.37 -1.08 8.95
N HIS A 45 -0.68 -0.24 8.17
CA HIS A 45 -0.03 0.97 8.69
C HIS A 45 -1.04 1.96 9.29
N VAL A 46 -2.16 2.22 8.61
CA VAL A 46 -3.25 3.06 9.14
C VAL A 46 -3.84 2.45 10.40
N ALA A 47 -3.96 1.11 10.48
CA ALA A 47 -4.44 0.43 11.67
C ALA A 47 -3.48 0.59 12.85
N GLU A 48 -2.16 0.68 12.64
CA GLU A 48 -1.20 0.99 13.71
C GLU A 48 -1.41 2.38 14.29
N HIS A 49 -1.70 3.38 13.44
CA HIS A 49 -2.00 4.74 13.91
C HIS A 49 -3.38 4.88 14.54
N ARG A 50 -4.35 4.07 14.08
CA ARG A 50 -5.73 4.08 14.60
C ARG A 50 -5.90 3.15 15.80
N ALA A 51 -4.97 2.23 16.04
CA ALA A 51 -4.98 1.38 17.21
C ALA A 51 -5.01 2.31 18.44
N PRO A 52 -6.06 2.22 19.29
CA PRO A 52 -6.10 3.03 20.48
C PRO A 52 -4.84 2.69 21.26
N ALA A 53 -4.07 3.70 21.67
CA ALA A 53 -2.88 3.57 22.51
C ALA A 53 -3.15 2.97 23.91
N GLY A 54 -4.25 2.23 24.09
CA GLY A 54 -4.79 1.78 25.36
C GLY A 54 -5.58 0.48 25.28
N ALA A 55 -5.08 -0.53 24.54
CA ALA A 55 -5.45 -1.93 24.77
C ALA A 55 -4.29 -2.67 25.47
N ALA A 56 -3.71 -2.01 26.47
CA ALA A 56 -2.95 -2.66 27.53
C ALA A 56 -3.72 -2.39 28.83
N THR A 57 -4.65 -3.27 29.14
CA THR A 57 -5.24 -3.47 30.47
C THR A 57 -5.19 -4.93 30.79
#